data_AF-A0A5W8MEM5-F1
#
_entry.id   AF-A0A5W8MEM5-F1
#
_cell.length_a   1.000
_cell.length_b   1.000
_cell.length_c   1.000
_cell.angle_alpha   90.00
_cell.angle_beta   90.00
_cell.angle_gamma   90.00
#
_symmetry.space_group_name_H-M   'P 1'
#
loop_
_entity.id
_entity.type
_entity.pdbx_description
1 polymer ?
#
loop_
_entity_poly.entity_id
_entity_poly.type
_entity_poly.pdbx_seq_one_letter_code
_entity_poly.pdbx_strand_id
1 'polypeptide(L)'
;KGIPVKLVRQRVRLSKASVKGKPNAVIRVNRGNLPAIKLGVPQVRLTRRKGRLFRDGSVLRIGRYLFRDAFIQQLKNGRWHVMKRIDGKKRYPIDVVKIPMAAQLTTAFEAEKSRMLDEEMPKQLRYALKQQLRLWLAR
;
A
#
# COMPACT_ATOMS: atom_id res chain seq x y z
N LYS A 1 -14.50 0.00 -2.52
CA LYS A 1 -14.00 -0.99 -1.53
C LYS A 1 -12.62 -0.56 -1.07
N GLY A 2 -12.44 -0.20 0.21
CA GLY A 2 -11.15 0.28 0.75
C GLY A 2 -10.09 -0.82 0.80
N ILE A 3 -8.81 -0.46 0.86
CA ILE A 3 -7.66 -1.38 0.89
C ILE A 3 -7.44 -1.88 2.34
N PRO A 4 -7.05 -3.14 2.58
CA PRO A 4 -6.80 -3.63 3.93
C PRO A 4 -5.72 -2.80 4.65
N VAL A 5 -6.02 -2.31 5.85
CA VAL A 5 -5.13 -1.47 6.65
C VAL A 5 -3.77 -2.13 6.89
N LYS A 6 -3.75 -3.46 7.08
CA LYS A 6 -2.51 -4.23 7.23
C LYS A 6 -1.54 -4.04 6.06
N LEU A 7 -2.03 -4.00 4.82
CA LEU A 7 -1.19 -3.79 3.63
C LEU A 7 -0.67 -2.36 3.54
N VAL A 8 -1.42 -1.39 4.04
CA VAL A 8 -0.98 0.00 4.12
C VAL A 8 0.11 0.14 5.20
N ARG A 9 -0.10 -0.42 6.39
CA ARG A 9 0.89 -0.39 7.50
C ARG A 9 2.23 -1.03 7.13
N GLN A 10 2.22 -2.14 6.37
CA GLN A 10 3.45 -2.79 5.90
C GLN A 10 4.34 -1.91 5.01
N ARG A 11 3.80 -0.81 4.47
CA ARG A 11 4.54 0.13 3.61
C ARG A 11 5.27 1.21 4.39
N VAL A 12 4.96 1.36 5.67
CA VAL A 12 5.53 2.38 6.55
C VAL A 12 6.67 1.77 7.34
N ARG A 13 7.81 2.47 7.37
CA ARG A 13 8.95 2.16 8.23
C ARG A 13 9.28 3.38 9.07
N LEU A 14 9.33 3.19 10.38
CA LEU A 14 9.77 4.21 11.34
C LEU A 14 11.19 3.86 11.82
N SER A 15 12.13 4.75 11.59
CA SER A 15 13.46 4.74 12.20
C SER A 15 13.44 5.76 13.35
N LYS A 16 13.57 5.30 14.60
CA LYS A 16 13.53 6.19 15.77
C LYS A 16 14.89 6.87 15.98
N ALA A 17 14.86 8.05 16.59
CA ALA A 17 16.06 8.70 17.10
C ALA A 17 16.69 7.86 18.22
N SER A 18 18.02 7.84 18.29
CA SER A 18 18.78 7.15 19.33
C SER A 18 19.94 8.00 19.80
N VAL A 19 20.19 8.02 21.12
CA VAL A 19 21.29 8.77 21.76
C VAL A 19 22.66 8.25 21.29
N LYS A 20 22.79 6.93 21.08
CA LYS A 20 24.03 6.29 20.60
C LYS A 20 24.13 6.24 19.07
N GLY A 21 23.06 6.60 18.37
CA GLY A 21 22.92 6.43 16.93
C GLY A 21 22.56 7.73 16.23
N LYS A 22 21.67 7.64 15.23
CA LYS A 22 21.21 8.84 14.53
C LYS A 22 20.27 9.64 15.44
N PRO A 23 20.51 10.96 15.62
CA PRO A 23 19.65 11.80 16.46
C PRO A 23 18.29 12.08 15.80
N ASN A 24 18.09 11.74 14.52
CA ASN A 24 16.88 12.07 13.78
C ASN A 24 15.94 10.86 13.68
N ALA A 25 14.64 11.10 13.86
CA ALA A 25 13.61 10.13 13.53
C ALA A 25 13.18 10.28 12.05
N VAL A 26 13.02 9.18 11.34
CA VAL A 26 12.63 9.17 9.92
C VAL A 26 11.47 8.22 9.70
N ILE A 27 10.40 8.72 9.08
CA ILE A 27 9.30 7.90 8.57
C ILE A 27 9.46 7.77 7.06
N ARG A 28 9.50 6.52 6.56
CA ARG A 28 9.53 6.22 5.13
C ARG A 28 8.27 5.48 4.74
N VAL A 29 7.63 5.93 3.65
CA VAL A 29 6.40 5.31 3.13
C VAL A 29 6.61 4.89 1.67
N ASN A 30 6.40 3.59 1.40
CA ASN A 30 6.43 3.07 0.04
C ASN A 30 5.15 3.46 -0.72
N ARG A 31 5.23 4.56 -1.47
CA ARG A 31 4.12 5.13 -2.26
C ARG A 31 3.78 4.39 -3.56
N GLY A 32 4.53 3.35 -3.95
CA GLY A 32 4.26 2.61 -5.19
C GLY A 32 2.88 1.93 -5.20
N ASN A 33 2.32 1.71 -6.38
CA ASN A 33 1.00 1.07 -6.53
C ASN A 33 0.95 -0.35 -5.91
N LEU A 34 -0.24 -0.81 -5.51
CA LEU A 34 -0.42 -2.14 -4.94
C LEU A 34 -0.75 -3.15 -6.05
N PRO A 35 0.06 -4.20 -6.29
CA PRO A 35 -0.32 -5.25 -7.21
C PRO A 35 -1.53 -6.01 -6.65
N ALA A 36 -2.52 -6.29 -7.51
CA ALA A 36 -3.79 -6.90 -7.11
C ALA A 36 -3.62 -8.25 -6.40
N ILE A 37 -2.56 -9.02 -6.73
CA ILE A 37 -2.26 -10.30 -6.10
C ILE A 37 -2.02 -10.19 -4.58
N LYS A 38 -1.62 -9.02 -4.07
CA LYS A 38 -1.40 -8.80 -2.63
C LYS A 38 -2.71 -8.70 -1.83
N LEU A 39 -3.87 -8.63 -2.49
CA LEU A 39 -5.17 -8.50 -1.83
C LEU A 39 -5.68 -9.82 -1.24
N GLY A 40 -5.12 -10.96 -1.67
CA GLY A 40 -5.50 -12.27 -1.16
C GLY A 40 -5.30 -13.39 -2.18
N VAL A 41 -5.87 -14.55 -1.87
CA VAL A 41 -5.83 -15.72 -2.76
C VAL A 41 -6.69 -15.44 -3.99
N PRO A 42 -6.15 -15.63 -5.20
CA PRO A 42 -6.91 -15.44 -6.43
C PRO A 42 -7.79 -16.67 -6.72
N GLN A 43 -9.04 -16.41 -7.11
CA GLN A 43 -10.04 -17.41 -7.47
C GLN A 43 -10.72 -16.98 -8.78
N VAL A 44 -10.68 -17.85 -9.79
CA VAL A 44 -11.38 -17.60 -11.05
C VAL A 44 -12.85 -17.97 -10.88
N ARG A 45 -13.75 -17.00 -11.12
CA ARG A 45 -15.18 -17.27 -11.23
C ARG A 45 -15.55 -17.36 -12.70
N LEU A 46 -15.82 -18.58 -13.14
CA LEU A 46 -16.28 -18.86 -14.49
C LEU A 46 -17.75 -18.47 -14.62
N THR A 47 -18.07 -17.70 -15.65
CA THR A 47 -19.45 -17.48 -16.08
C THR A 47 -19.89 -18.67 -16.94
N ARG A 48 -21.04 -19.24 -16.58
CA ARG A 48 -21.70 -20.30 -17.35
C ARG A 48 -22.96 -19.71 -17.97
N ARG A 49 -23.16 -19.89 -19.27
CA ARG A 49 -24.39 -19.51 -19.97
C ARG A 49 -24.85 -20.69 -20.81
N LYS A 50 -26.09 -21.13 -20.61
CA LYS A 50 -26.67 -22.33 -21.27
C LYS A 50 -25.79 -23.58 -21.17
N GLY A 51 -25.24 -23.87 -19.99
CA GLY A 51 -24.39 -25.04 -19.75
C GLY A 51 -22.98 -24.99 -20.36
N ARG A 52 -22.66 -23.99 -21.20
CA ARG A 52 -21.32 -23.82 -21.79
C ARG A 52 -20.47 -22.84 -20.98
N LEU A 53 -19.18 -23.16 -20.90
CA LEU A 53 -18.16 -22.38 -20.19
C LEU A 53 -17.81 -21.15 -21.05
N PHE A 54 -18.28 -19.97 -20.64
CA PHE A 54 -17.98 -18.73 -21.35
C PHE A 54 -16.63 -18.20 -20.86
N ARG A 55 -15.64 -18.17 -21.74
CA ARG A 55 -14.32 -17.56 -21.47
C ARG A 55 -14.40 -16.03 -21.44
N ASP A 56 -15.19 -15.43 -22.33
CA ASP A 56 -15.32 -13.96 -22.53
C ASP A 56 -16.18 -13.24 -21.48
N GLY A 57 -16.02 -13.65 -20.22
CA GLY A 57 -16.72 -13.05 -19.09
C GLY A 57 -16.36 -13.68 -17.76
N SER A 58 -15.37 -14.60 -17.74
CA SER A 58 -14.83 -15.14 -16.51
C SER A 58 -14.12 -14.02 -15.75
N VAL A 59 -14.39 -13.92 -14.45
CA VAL A 59 -13.91 -12.81 -13.64
C VAL A 59 -12.96 -13.32 -12.58
N LEU A 60 -11.85 -12.62 -12.40
CA LEU A 60 -10.91 -12.97 -11.36
C LEU A 60 -11.30 -12.30 -10.05
N ARG A 61 -11.65 -13.11 -9.06
CA ARG A 61 -11.90 -12.66 -7.69
C ARG A 61 -10.62 -12.78 -6.88
N ILE A 62 -10.25 -11.75 -6.15
CA ILE A 62 -9.10 -11.77 -5.24
C ILE A 62 -9.58 -11.26 -3.88
N GLY A 63 -9.74 -12.18 -2.94
CA GLY A 63 -10.42 -11.88 -1.67
C GLY A 63 -11.82 -11.26 -1.90
N ARG A 64 -11.97 -10.00 -1.50
CA ARG A 64 -13.22 -9.22 -1.64
C ARG A 64 -13.33 -8.43 -2.94
N TYR A 65 -12.27 -8.39 -3.75
CA TYR A 65 -12.18 -7.61 -4.99
C TYR A 65 -12.45 -8.46 -6.21
N LEU A 66 -12.90 -7.81 -7.26
CA LEU A 66 -13.33 -8.43 -8.50
C LEU A 66 -12.66 -7.67 -9.65
N PHE A 67 -11.92 -8.40 -10.49
CA PHE A 67 -11.18 -7.88 -11.63
C PHE A 67 -11.70 -8.54 -12.90
N ARG A 68 -12.33 -7.75 -13.75
CA ARG A 68 -12.79 -8.18 -15.08
C ARG A 68 -11.61 -8.26 -16.03
N ASP A 69 -11.64 -9.22 -16.94
CA ASP A 69 -10.62 -9.43 -18.00
C ASP A 69 -9.19 -9.59 -17.48
N ALA A 70 -9.08 -10.01 -16.21
CA ALA A 70 -7.84 -10.31 -15.54
C ALA A 70 -7.64 -11.82 -15.44
N PHE A 71 -6.39 -12.25 -15.53
CA PHE A 71 -5.98 -13.64 -15.42
C PHE A 71 -4.71 -13.76 -14.59
N ILE A 72 -4.41 -14.98 -14.15
CA ILE A 72 -3.21 -15.29 -13.37
C ILE A 72 -2.19 -15.92 -14.31
N GLN A 73 -0.96 -15.45 -14.27
CA GLN A 73 0.14 -16.02 -15.03
C GLN A 73 1.40 -16.05 -14.16
N GLN A 74 2.16 -17.14 -14.28
CA GLN A 74 3.50 -17.23 -13.73
C GLN A 74 4.47 -16.63 -14.76
N LEU A 75 5.28 -15.67 -14.33
CA LEU A 75 6.32 -15.09 -15.18
C LEU A 75 7.57 -15.97 -15.20
N LYS A 76 8.50 -15.70 -16.13
CA LYS A 76 9.78 -16.43 -16.24
C LYS A 76 10.61 -16.43 -14.95
N ASN A 77 10.38 -15.46 -14.06
CA ASN A 77 11.03 -15.37 -12.74
C ASN A 77 10.36 -16.25 -11.66
N GLY A 78 9.38 -17.08 -12.02
CA GLY A 78 8.66 -17.97 -11.10
C GLY A 78 7.58 -17.30 -10.25
N ARG A 79 7.42 -15.97 -10.32
CA ARG A 79 6.40 -15.26 -9.53
C ARG A 79 5.06 -15.27 -10.24
N TRP A 80 4.01 -15.58 -9.49
CA TRP A 80 2.64 -15.42 -9.95
C TRP A 80 2.25 -13.95 -9.96
N HIS A 81 1.61 -13.52 -11.04
CA HIS A 81 1.07 -12.18 -11.19
C HIS A 81 -0.37 -12.24 -11.66
N VAL A 82 -1.14 -11.26 -11.21
CA VAL A 82 -2.47 -10.97 -11.75
C VAL A 82 -2.28 -9.95 -12.85
N MET A 83 -2.70 -10.31 -14.04
CA MET A 83 -2.44 -9.53 -15.24
C MET A 83 -3.74 -9.24 -15.98
N LYS A 84 -3.75 -8.14 -16.74
CA LYS A 84 -4.83 -7.79 -17.66
C LYS A 84 -4.24 -7.48 -19.03
N ARG A 85 -5.04 -7.66 -20.07
CA ARG A 85 -4.71 -7.13 -21.41
C ARG A 85 -5.16 -5.68 -21.45
N ILE A 86 -4.34 -4.80 -22.00
CA ILE A 86 -4.61 -3.35 -21.99
C ILE A 86 -5.94 -3.02 -22.69
N ASP A 87 -6.23 -3.69 -23.81
CA ASP A 87 -7.43 -3.50 -24.64
C ASP A 87 -8.35 -4.73 -24.68
N GLY A 88 -8.17 -5.69 -23.77
CA GLY A 88 -8.98 -6.93 -23.73
C GLY A 88 -8.79 -7.91 -24.90
N LYS A 89 -8.19 -7.50 -26.03
CA LYS A 89 -7.96 -8.39 -27.19
C LYS A 89 -6.69 -9.22 -27.04
N LYS A 90 -6.70 -10.43 -27.63
CA LYS A 90 -5.63 -11.44 -27.52
C LYS A 90 -4.23 -10.97 -27.97
N ARG A 91 -4.14 -9.96 -28.84
CA ARG A 91 -2.88 -9.45 -29.44
C ARG A 91 -2.20 -8.32 -28.65
N TYR A 92 -2.81 -7.77 -27.61
CA TYR A 92 -2.23 -6.63 -26.90
C TYR A 92 -1.25 -7.03 -25.79
N PRO A 93 -0.32 -6.11 -25.43
CA PRO A 93 0.59 -6.29 -24.32
C PRO A 93 -0.15 -6.58 -23.00
N ILE A 94 0.50 -7.37 -22.16
CA ILE A 94 0.00 -7.80 -20.87
C ILE A 94 0.63 -6.89 -19.81
N ASP A 95 -0.18 -6.31 -18.91
CA ASP A 95 0.32 -5.58 -17.73
C ASP A 95 -0.22 -6.19 -16.44
N VAL A 96 0.54 -6.01 -15.35
CA VAL A 96 0.13 -6.39 -14.01
C VAL A 96 -0.98 -5.45 -13.54
N VAL A 97 -2.06 -6.02 -13.03
CA VAL A 97 -3.14 -5.24 -12.44
C VAL A 97 -2.66 -4.60 -11.14
N LYS A 98 -2.69 -3.26 -11.11
CA LYS A 98 -2.22 -2.44 -10.00
C LYS A 98 -3.37 -1.55 -9.51
N ILE A 99 -3.44 -1.36 -8.19
CA ILE A 99 -4.32 -0.38 -7.56
C ILE A 99 -3.52 0.90 -7.33
N PRO A 100 -3.97 2.05 -7.85
CA PRO A 100 -3.31 3.33 -7.63
C PRO A 100 -3.42 3.72 -6.16
N MET A 101 -2.28 4.03 -5.54
CA MET A 101 -2.23 4.50 -4.14
C MET A 101 -1.29 5.67 -3.93
N ALA A 102 -0.42 5.97 -4.91
CA ALA A 102 0.66 6.93 -4.73
C ALA A 102 0.14 8.31 -4.29
N ALA A 103 -0.80 8.87 -5.04
CA ALA A 103 -1.38 10.18 -4.74
C ALA A 103 -2.07 10.19 -3.36
N GLN A 104 -2.91 9.18 -3.10
CA GLN A 104 -3.68 9.06 -1.86
C GLN A 104 -2.78 8.97 -0.62
N LEU A 105 -1.70 8.18 -0.69
CA LEU A 105 -0.75 8.05 0.41
C LEU A 105 0.05 9.33 0.64
N THR A 106 0.45 10.03 -0.42
CA THR A 106 1.16 11.30 -0.30
C THR A 106 0.28 12.36 0.33
N THR A 107 -0.95 12.54 -0.16
CA THR A 107 -1.89 13.53 0.39
C THR A 107 -2.19 13.28 1.86
N ALA A 108 -2.47 12.02 2.23
CA ALA A 108 -2.74 11.66 3.62
C ALA A 108 -1.52 11.89 4.53
N PHE A 109 -0.31 11.60 4.04
CA PHE A 109 0.91 11.78 4.81
C PHE A 109 1.23 13.26 5.04
N GLU A 110 1.15 14.11 4.02
CA GLU A 110 1.40 15.55 4.18
C GLU A 110 0.36 16.21 5.09
N ALA A 111 -0.92 15.84 4.96
CA ALA A 111 -1.97 16.35 5.84
C ALA A 111 -1.71 16.02 7.31
N GLU A 112 -1.40 14.75 7.62
CA GLU A 112 -1.14 14.33 9.00
C GLU A 112 0.19 14.90 9.53
N LYS A 113 1.20 15.05 8.68
CA LYS A 113 2.48 15.67 9.03
C LYS A 113 2.27 17.12 9.47
N SER A 114 1.56 17.93 8.69
CA SER A 114 1.29 19.33 9.04
C SER A 114 0.53 19.42 10.37
N ARG A 115 -0.53 18.61 10.52
CA ARG A 115 -1.29 18.53 11.77
C ARG A 115 -0.42 18.17 12.98
N MET A 116 0.44 17.15 12.87
CA MET A 116 1.35 16.76 13.95
C MET A 116 2.37 17.86 14.31
N LEU A 117 2.84 18.62 13.31
CA LEU A 117 3.77 19.72 13.52
C LEU A 117 3.10 20.92 14.21
N ASP A 118 1.83 21.18 13.93
CA ASP A 118 1.14 22.33 14.51
C ASP A 118 0.60 22.02 15.92
N GLU A 119 0.02 20.84 16.11
CA GLU A 119 -0.67 20.49 17.36
C GLU A 119 0.26 19.85 18.41
N GLU A 120 1.02 18.82 18.00
CA GLU A 120 1.72 17.94 18.93
C GLU A 120 3.17 18.36 19.16
N MET A 121 3.87 18.80 18.11
CA MET A 121 5.28 19.17 18.19
C MET A 121 5.56 20.27 19.24
N PRO A 122 4.78 21.36 19.37
CA PRO A 122 5.03 22.37 20.40
C PRO A 122 4.89 21.83 21.83
N LYS A 123 3.99 20.87 22.05
CA LYS A 123 3.81 20.20 23.35
C LYS A 123 5.05 19.38 23.70
N GLN A 124 5.54 18.60 22.74
CA GLN A 124 6.73 17.77 22.91
C GLN A 124 7.99 18.61 23.12
N LEU A 125 8.15 19.72 22.38
CA LEU A 125 9.26 20.65 22.58
C LEU A 125 9.24 21.31 23.95
N ARG A 126 8.08 21.82 24.39
CA ARG A 126 7.94 22.41 25.73
C ARG A 126 8.32 21.42 26.82
N TYR A 127 7.83 20.18 26.73
CA TYR A 127 8.17 19.12 27.66
C TYR A 127 9.68 18.82 27.67
N ALA A 128 10.28 18.66 26.48
CA ALA A 128 11.70 18.39 26.34
C ALA A 128 12.57 19.53 26.92
N LEU A 129 12.23 20.79 26.61
CA LEU A 129 12.94 21.97 27.13
C LEU A 129 12.84 22.06 28.66
N LYS A 130 11.65 21.86 29.23
CA LYS A 130 11.46 21.84 30.69
C LYS A 130 12.32 20.76 31.35
N GLN A 131 12.40 19.58 30.74
CA GLN A 131 13.25 18.50 31.25
C GLN A 131 14.74 18.84 31.17
N GLN A 132 15.20 19.47 30.08
CA GLN A 132 16.60 19.89 29.95
C GLN A 132 16.98 20.94 31.01
N LEU A 133 16.11 21.93 31.23
CA LEU A 133 16.33 22.93 32.29
C LEU A 133 16.39 22.30 33.68
N ARG A 134 15.50 21.34 33.97
CA ARG A 134 15.52 20.60 35.24
C ARG A 134 16.84 19.87 35.45
N LEU A 135 17.35 19.20 34.41
CA LEU A 135 18.62 18.47 34.49
C LEU A 135 19.81 19.41 34.66
N TRP A 136 19.77 20.59 34.07
CA TRP A 136 20.83 21.60 34.20
C TRP A 136 20.84 22.24 35.60
N LEU A 137 19.66 22.58 36.15
CA LEU A 137 19.53 23.20 37.47
C LEU A 137 19.72 22.21 38.65
N ALA A 138 19.43 20.93 38.44
CA ALA A 138 19.62 19.89 39.46
C ALA A 138 21.07 19.38 39.53
N ARG A 139 21.96 19.93 38.70
CA ARG A 139 23.39 19.65 38.69
C ARG A 139 24.12 20.65 39.56
#